data_AF-N1W9K8-F1
#
_entry.id   AF-N1W9K8-F1
#
_cell.length_a   1.000
_cell.length_b   1.000
_cell.length_c   1.000
_cell.angle_alpha   90.00
_cell.angle_beta   90.00
_cell.angle_gamma   90.00
#
_symmetry.space_group_name_H-M   'P 1'
#
loop_
_entity.id
_entity.type
_entity.pdbx_description
1 polymer ?
#
loop_
_entity_poly.entity_id
_entity_poly.type
_entity_poly.pdbx_seq_one_letter_code
_entity_poly.pdbx_strand_id
1 'polypeptide(L)'
;MTTTPSVKNFVNFYKDKYVKIYSDLTSFVGVKPTQLLIENENINAHLVVYLSDPKSQTGKDNLTKAHNHLVRCTIDASKMLWIEMKKHLDNEFKKFSISKYSYNLSESEFLRLYNEFLIKGQEARKSELQNVGISPESCIESYYNAINCAWEIIQKHDKLKSNSFVRFRVWNWIKSNVIQILASFFIGVFASCISINMSLIKDMFWKIFPLSTANESIVKSHK
;
A
#
# COMPACT_ATOMS: atom_id res chain seq x y z
N MET A 1 26.76 12.35 -30.39
CA MET A 1 25.74 13.25 -30.98
C MET A 1 24.39 12.64 -30.71
N THR A 2 23.62 13.19 -29.77
CA THR A 2 22.21 12.80 -29.57
C THR A 2 21.40 13.42 -30.70
N THR A 3 20.87 12.57 -31.58
CA THR A 3 19.95 12.99 -32.63
C THR A 3 18.70 13.59 -32.00
N THR A 4 18.29 14.78 -32.44
CA THR A 4 17.03 15.39 -32.00
C THR A 4 15.88 14.43 -32.29
N PRO A 5 15.08 14.03 -31.29
CA PRO A 5 13.95 13.14 -31.52
C PRO A 5 12.92 13.82 -32.41
N SER A 6 12.32 13.05 -33.32
CA SER A 6 11.18 13.55 -34.10
C SER A 6 9.93 13.63 -33.22
N VAL A 7 8.98 14.50 -33.59
CA VAL A 7 7.66 14.55 -32.94
C VAL A 7 6.98 13.19 -32.97
N LYS A 8 7.13 12.45 -34.08
CA LYS A 8 6.59 11.09 -34.21
C LYS A 8 7.19 10.14 -33.17
N ASN A 9 8.50 10.19 -32.95
CA ASN A 9 9.16 9.36 -31.94
C ASN A 9 8.66 9.70 -30.53
N PHE A 10 8.53 10.99 -30.22
CA PHE A 10 7.97 11.43 -28.94
C PHE A 10 6.55 10.91 -28.71
N VAL A 11 5.65 11.10 -29.69
CA VAL A 11 4.25 10.68 -29.59
C VAL A 11 4.12 9.16 -29.46
N ASN A 12 4.91 8.40 -30.24
CA ASN A 12 4.90 6.95 -30.17
C ASN A 12 5.38 6.48 -28.79
N PHE A 13 6.50 7.01 -28.30
CA PHE A 13 7.01 6.66 -26.97
C PHE A 13 5.99 7.01 -25.86
N TYR A 14 5.36 8.18 -25.95
CA TYR A 14 4.30 8.59 -25.02
C TYR A 14 3.15 7.58 -24.99
N LYS A 15 2.60 7.21 -26.15
CA LYS A 15 1.45 6.30 -26.25
C LYS A 15 1.80 4.87 -25.88
N ASP A 16 2.88 4.35 -26.44
CA ASP A 16 3.18 2.92 -26.41
C ASP A 16 3.90 2.50 -25.12
N LYS A 17 4.65 3.42 -24.50
CA LYS A 17 5.43 3.14 -23.29
C LYS A 17 4.91 3.90 -22.08
N TYR A 18 4.78 5.23 -22.14
CA TYR A 18 4.45 6.02 -20.95
C TYR A 18 3.00 5.86 -20.47
N VAL A 19 2.02 6.04 -21.36
CA VAL A 19 0.58 5.96 -21.01
C VAL A 19 0.24 4.60 -20.40
N LYS A 20 0.79 3.53 -20.98
CA LYS A 20 0.62 2.17 -20.48
C LYS A 20 1.09 2.04 -19.02
N ILE A 21 2.37 2.34 -18.73
CA ILE A 21 2.89 2.18 -17.37
C ILE A 21 2.22 3.14 -16.38
N TYR A 22 1.92 4.36 -16.79
CA TYR A 22 1.27 5.34 -15.92
C TYR A 22 -0.15 4.90 -15.54
N SER A 23 -0.90 4.34 -16.49
CA SER A 23 -2.22 3.74 -16.23
C SER A 23 -2.13 2.56 -15.28
N ASP A 24 -1.19 1.64 -15.50
CA ASP A 24 -0.98 0.48 -14.63
C ASP A 24 -0.61 0.92 -13.20
N LEU A 25 0.28 1.91 -13.08
CA LEU A 25 0.67 2.46 -11.78
C LEU A 25 -0.50 3.09 -11.05
N THR A 26 -1.20 4.03 -11.69
CA THR A 26 -2.30 4.77 -11.05
C THR A 26 -3.47 3.86 -10.69
N SER A 27 -3.76 2.85 -11.52
CA SER A 27 -4.77 1.84 -11.20
C SER A 27 -4.36 0.93 -10.04
N PHE A 28 -3.06 0.60 -9.93
CA PHE A 28 -2.55 -0.23 -8.84
C PHE A 28 -2.50 0.51 -7.51
N VAL A 29 -2.02 1.76 -7.49
CA VAL A 29 -1.85 2.55 -6.25
C VAL A 29 -3.10 3.35 -5.85
N GLY A 30 -4.04 3.55 -6.79
CA GLY A 30 -5.28 4.31 -6.56
C GLY A 30 -5.10 5.83 -6.45
N VAL A 31 -3.88 6.34 -6.62
CA VAL A 31 -3.55 7.78 -6.54
C VAL A 31 -2.60 8.18 -7.66
N LYS A 32 -2.52 9.47 -7.97
CA LYS A 32 -1.53 10.03 -8.91
C LYS A 32 -0.26 10.40 -8.13
N PRO A 33 0.90 9.77 -8.39
CA PRO A 33 2.12 10.12 -7.68
C PRO A 33 2.56 11.55 -8.00
N THR A 34 2.78 12.37 -6.97
CA THR A 34 3.15 13.79 -7.11
C THR A 34 4.38 14.00 -7.99
N GLN A 35 5.41 13.15 -7.84
CA GLN A 35 6.63 13.22 -8.64
C GLN A 35 6.34 13.13 -10.15
N LEU A 36 5.42 12.25 -10.57
CA LEU A 36 5.07 12.10 -11.98
C LEU A 36 4.24 13.28 -12.50
N LEU A 37 3.46 13.93 -11.62
CA LEU A 37 2.74 15.16 -11.98
C LEU A 37 3.71 16.31 -12.27
N ILE A 38 4.73 16.47 -11.43
CA ILE A 38 5.79 17.47 -11.61
C ILE A 38 6.56 17.22 -12.91
N GLU A 39 6.95 15.97 -13.18
CA GLU A 39 7.64 15.65 -14.44
C GLU A 39 6.75 15.89 -15.66
N ASN A 40 5.45 15.61 -15.58
CA ASN A 40 4.51 15.94 -16.65
C ASN A 40 4.39 17.44 -16.91
N GLU A 41 4.42 18.25 -15.85
CA GLU A 41 4.46 19.71 -15.97
C GLU A 41 5.75 20.17 -16.68
N ASN A 42 6.90 19.60 -16.31
CA ASN A 42 8.18 19.88 -16.98
C ASN A 42 8.16 19.51 -18.48
N ILE A 43 7.59 18.34 -18.81
CA ILE A 43 7.41 17.91 -20.21
C ILE A 43 6.56 18.95 -20.97
N ASN A 44 5.42 19.34 -20.39
CA ASN A 44 4.51 20.30 -21.00
C ASN A 44 5.15 21.68 -21.18
N ALA A 45 5.89 22.18 -20.19
CA ALA A 45 6.59 23.45 -20.28
C ALA A 45 7.57 23.49 -21.47
N HIS A 46 8.34 22.41 -21.67
CA HIS A 46 9.21 22.29 -22.84
C HIS A 46 8.43 22.18 -24.16
N LEU A 47 7.31 21.44 -24.18
CA LEU A 47 6.46 21.36 -25.38
C LEU A 47 5.85 22.69 -25.77
N VAL A 48 5.43 23.54 -24.81
CA VAL A 48 4.91 24.88 -25.10
C VAL A 48 5.96 25.75 -25.80
N VAL A 49 7.21 25.69 -25.35
CA VAL A 49 8.32 26.41 -26.00
C VAL A 49 8.58 25.85 -27.41
N TYR A 50 8.56 24.52 -27.56
CA TYR A 50 8.68 23.90 -28.89
C TYR A 50 7.57 24.35 -29.85
N LEU A 51 6.31 24.34 -29.40
CA LEU A 51 5.16 24.72 -30.23
C LEU A 51 5.17 26.21 -30.63
N SER A 52 5.79 27.06 -29.82
CA SER A 52 5.93 28.49 -30.12
C SER A 52 6.89 28.76 -31.27
N ASP A 53 7.93 27.93 -31.44
CA ASP A 53 8.88 28.05 -32.54
C ASP A 53 9.53 26.69 -32.91
N PRO A 54 8.82 25.82 -33.66
CA PRO A 54 9.25 24.44 -33.88
C PRO A 54 10.48 24.28 -34.77
N LYS A 55 10.79 25.29 -35.59
CA LYS A 55 11.85 25.23 -36.61
C LYS A 55 13.20 25.71 -36.07
N SER A 56 13.20 26.56 -35.04
CA SER A 56 14.44 27.06 -34.45
C SER A 56 15.21 26.01 -33.66
N GLN A 57 16.47 26.33 -33.38
CA GLN A 57 17.31 25.50 -32.52
C GLN A 57 16.71 25.40 -31.12
N THR A 58 16.20 26.50 -30.57
CA THR A 58 15.52 26.53 -29.27
C THR A 58 14.32 25.58 -29.23
N GLY A 59 13.50 25.55 -30.28
CA GLY A 59 12.41 24.58 -30.40
C GLY A 59 12.92 23.14 -30.37
N LYS A 60 13.89 22.80 -31.22
CA LYS A 60 14.48 21.45 -31.30
C LYS A 60 15.10 20.99 -29.97
N ASP A 61 15.78 21.89 -29.26
CA ASP A 61 16.36 21.62 -27.95
C ASP A 61 15.29 21.35 -26.91
N ASN A 62 14.18 22.09 -26.93
CA ASN A 62 13.05 21.87 -26.03
C ASN A 62 12.31 20.56 -26.34
N LEU A 63 12.15 20.19 -27.60
CA LEU A 63 11.61 18.86 -27.95
C LEU A 63 12.51 17.73 -27.41
N THR A 64 13.82 17.91 -27.50
CA THR A 64 14.80 16.96 -26.93
C THR A 64 14.67 16.86 -25.40
N LYS A 65 14.55 18.01 -24.72
CA LYS A 65 14.34 18.04 -23.26
C LYS A 65 13.03 17.38 -22.85
N ALA A 66 11.93 17.71 -23.53
CA ALA A 66 10.63 17.09 -23.29
C ALA A 66 10.71 15.56 -23.43
N HIS A 67 11.37 15.07 -24.49
CA HIS A 67 11.57 13.63 -24.69
C HIS A 67 12.40 13.00 -23.56
N ASN A 68 13.48 13.65 -23.12
CA ASN A 68 14.31 13.14 -22.04
C ASN A 68 13.55 13.08 -20.70
N HIS A 69 12.73 14.08 -20.40
CA HIS A 69 11.83 14.06 -19.24
C HIS A 69 10.80 12.93 -19.37
N LEU A 70 10.22 12.72 -20.55
CA LEU A 70 9.28 11.62 -20.80
C LEU A 70 9.91 10.24 -20.57
N VAL A 71 11.13 10.02 -21.05
CA VAL A 71 11.90 8.78 -20.81
C VAL A 71 12.11 8.58 -19.32
N ARG A 72 12.60 9.60 -18.60
CA ARG A 72 12.83 9.52 -17.15
C ARG A 72 11.55 9.25 -16.38
N CYS A 73 10.48 9.99 -16.69
CA CYS A 73 9.17 9.83 -16.09
C CYS A 73 8.61 8.42 -16.30
N THR A 74 8.85 7.82 -17.47
CA THR A 74 8.47 6.42 -17.77
C THR A 74 9.25 5.43 -16.92
N ILE A 75 10.57 5.59 -16.78
CA ILE A 75 11.41 4.73 -15.93
C ILE A 75 10.99 4.86 -14.46
N ASP A 76 10.72 6.07 -13.98
CA ASP A 76 10.27 6.31 -12.62
C ASP A 76 8.89 5.69 -12.34
N ALA A 77 7.95 5.81 -13.27
CA ALA A 77 6.66 5.13 -13.17
C ALA A 77 6.80 3.60 -13.10
N SER A 78 7.67 3.02 -13.94
CA SER A 78 7.98 1.58 -13.92
C SER A 78 8.56 1.14 -12.58
N LYS A 79 9.52 1.90 -12.04
CA LYS A 79 10.12 1.62 -10.73
C LYS A 79 9.11 1.71 -9.60
N MET A 80 8.28 2.75 -9.59
CA MET A 80 7.24 2.93 -8.58
C MET A 80 6.27 1.75 -8.60
N LEU A 81 5.80 1.34 -9.78
CA LEU A 81 4.88 0.20 -9.88
C LEU A 81 5.53 -1.09 -9.38
N TRP A 82 6.76 -1.37 -9.80
CA TRP A 82 7.52 -2.52 -9.33
C TRP A 82 7.69 -2.52 -7.80
N ILE A 83 8.04 -1.38 -7.20
CA ILE A 83 8.20 -1.25 -5.74
C ILE A 83 6.87 -1.51 -5.01
N GLU A 84 5.77 -0.93 -5.48
CA GLU A 84 4.46 -1.11 -4.85
C GLU A 84 3.95 -2.55 -5.00
N MET A 85 4.16 -3.17 -6.16
CA MET A 85 3.88 -4.59 -6.35
C MET A 85 4.73 -5.47 -5.45
N LYS A 86 6.02 -5.16 -5.30
CA LYS A 86 6.91 -5.87 -4.38
C LYS A 86 6.40 -5.77 -2.94
N LYS A 87 6.03 -4.58 -2.47
CA LYS A 87 5.46 -4.39 -1.13
C LYS A 87 4.18 -5.21 -0.94
N HIS A 88 3.31 -5.21 -1.94
CA HIS A 88 2.08 -6.01 -1.93
C HIS A 88 2.40 -7.51 -1.81
N LEU A 89 3.25 -8.04 -2.70
CA LEU A 89 3.63 -9.45 -2.72
C LEU A 89 4.44 -9.87 -1.47
N ASP A 90 5.32 -9.02 -0.93
CA ASP A 90 6.02 -9.27 0.33
C ASP A 90 5.04 -9.45 1.49
N ASN A 91 3.97 -8.66 1.53
CA ASN A 91 2.94 -8.77 2.56
C ASN A 91 2.12 -10.06 2.42
N GLU A 92 1.82 -10.46 1.18
CA GLU A 92 1.14 -11.73 0.89
C GLU A 92 2.04 -12.93 1.21
N PHE A 93 3.34 -12.83 0.90
CA PHE A 93 4.35 -13.85 1.20
C PHE A 93 4.55 -14.02 2.72
N LYS A 94 4.64 -12.93 3.49
CA LYS A 94 4.73 -13.01 4.96
C LYS A 94 3.51 -13.68 5.58
N LYS A 95 2.35 -13.57 4.92
CA LYS A 95 1.11 -14.23 5.31
C LYS A 95 0.92 -15.57 4.61
N PHE A 96 1.91 -16.13 3.93
CA PHE A 96 1.70 -17.25 3.00
C PHE A 96 1.14 -18.52 3.65
N SER A 97 1.51 -18.82 4.91
CA SER A 97 0.89 -19.91 5.69
C SER A 97 -0.64 -19.78 5.81
N ILE A 98 -1.16 -18.56 5.62
CA ILE A 98 -2.56 -18.16 5.67
C ILE A 98 -3.12 -17.90 4.27
N SER A 99 -2.39 -17.19 3.41
CA SER A 99 -2.84 -16.75 2.08
C SER A 99 -2.67 -17.80 0.98
N LYS A 100 -1.97 -18.92 1.21
CA LYS A 100 -1.87 -20.00 0.21
C LYS A 100 -3.21 -20.52 -0.29
N TYR A 101 -4.26 -20.43 0.52
CA TYR A 101 -5.62 -20.82 0.14
C TYR A 101 -6.35 -19.75 -0.68
N SER A 102 -5.82 -18.52 -0.68
CA SER A 102 -6.33 -17.36 -1.39
C SER A 102 -5.79 -17.26 -2.82
N TYR A 103 -4.89 -18.15 -3.24
CA TYR A 103 -4.36 -18.17 -4.60
C TYR A 103 -4.77 -19.46 -5.33
N ASN A 104 -5.07 -19.33 -6.62
CA ASN A 104 -5.19 -20.45 -7.54
C ASN A 104 -3.80 -20.85 -8.08
N LEU A 105 -2.87 -21.08 -7.16
CA LEU A 105 -1.48 -21.48 -7.40
C LEU A 105 -1.07 -22.51 -6.36
N SER A 106 -0.25 -23.48 -6.75
CA SER A 106 0.49 -24.28 -5.77
C SER A 106 1.56 -23.44 -5.07
N GLU A 107 2.00 -23.87 -3.88
CA GLU A 107 3.06 -23.21 -3.13
C GLU A 107 4.37 -23.13 -3.90
N SER A 108 4.74 -24.20 -4.61
CA SER A 108 5.94 -24.24 -5.45
C SER A 108 5.84 -23.27 -6.63
N GLU A 109 4.69 -23.16 -7.29
CA GLU A 109 4.48 -22.20 -8.39
C GLU A 109 4.53 -20.75 -7.90
N PHE A 110 3.90 -20.47 -6.75
CA PHE A 110 3.96 -19.14 -6.15
C PHE A 110 5.40 -18.74 -5.80
N LEU A 111 6.14 -19.62 -5.13
CA LEU A 111 7.56 -19.41 -4.79
C LEU A 111 8.40 -19.18 -6.04
N ARG A 112 8.18 -19.98 -7.09
CA ARG A 112 8.90 -19.85 -8.37
C ARG A 112 8.65 -18.48 -9.00
N LEU A 113 7.38 -18.11 -9.18
CA LEU A 113 7.00 -16.83 -9.79
C LEU A 113 7.49 -15.63 -8.95
N TYR A 114 7.41 -15.74 -7.62
CA TYR A 114 7.86 -14.69 -6.72
C TYR A 114 9.38 -14.48 -6.81
N ASN A 115 10.17 -15.56 -6.82
CA ASN A 115 11.62 -15.47 -7.01
C ASN A 115 11.97 -14.92 -8.39
N GLU A 116 11.26 -15.36 -9.44
CA GLU A 116 11.44 -14.85 -10.80
C GLU A 116 11.16 -13.34 -10.88
N PHE A 117 10.10 -12.86 -10.22
CA PHE A 117 9.80 -11.44 -10.07
C PHE A 117 10.94 -10.65 -9.41
N LEU A 118 11.50 -11.18 -8.31
CA LEU A 118 12.61 -10.54 -7.59
C LEU A 118 13.88 -10.47 -8.45
N ILE A 119 14.23 -11.55 -9.13
CA ILE A 119 15.41 -11.62 -10.02
C ILE A 119 15.28 -10.62 -11.16
N LYS A 120 14.15 -10.63 -11.89
CA LYS A 120 13.92 -9.71 -13.01
C LYS A 120 13.94 -8.24 -12.55
N GLY A 121 13.41 -7.94 -11.36
CA GLY A 121 13.48 -6.60 -10.78
C GLY A 121 14.92 -6.14 -10.51
N GLN A 122 15.77 -7.03 -9.99
CA GLN A 122 17.19 -6.74 -9.78
C GLN A 122 17.94 -6.57 -11.09
N GLU A 123 17.67 -7.40 -12.09
CA GLU A 123 18.24 -7.28 -13.43
C GLU A 123 17.86 -5.95 -14.09
N ALA A 124 16.60 -5.53 -13.97
CA ALA A 124 16.13 -4.24 -14.46
C ALA A 124 16.88 -3.07 -13.80
N ARG A 125 17.06 -3.12 -12.48
CA ARG A 125 17.83 -2.10 -11.75
C ARG A 125 19.30 -2.08 -12.14
N LYS A 126 19.92 -3.24 -12.34
CA LYS A 126 21.29 -3.34 -12.82
C LYS A 126 21.42 -2.75 -14.23
N SER A 127 20.49 -3.07 -15.12
CA SER A 127 20.42 -2.52 -16.48
C SER A 127 20.26 -1.00 -16.47
N GLU A 128 19.40 -0.44 -15.62
CA GLU A 128 19.26 1.02 -15.46
C GLU A 128 20.60 1.67 -15.08
N LEU A 129 21.27 1.15 -14.05
CA LEU A 129 22.55 1.69 -13.56
C LEU A 129 23.67 1.63 -14.62
N GLN A 130 23.69 0.58 -15.44
CA GLN A 130 24.68 0.41 -16.51
C GLN A 130 24.43 1.33 -17.70
N ASN A 131 23.20 1.79 -17.91
CA ASN A 131 22.81 2.58 -19.09
C ASN A 131 22.52 4.05 -18.77
N VAL A 132 22.80 4.52 -17.55
CA VAL A 132 22.66 5.93 -17.17
C VAL A 132 23.50 6.81 -18.11
N GLY A 133 22.85 7.78 -18.74
CA GLY A 133 23.51 8.72 -19.66
C GLY A 133 23.89 8.14 -21.03
N ILE A 134 23.59 6.86 -21.29
CA ILE A 134 23.88 6.19 -22.56
C ILE A 134 22.57 5.89 -23.31
N SER A 135 21.74 5.01 -22.77
CA SER A 135 20.40 4.69 -23.28
C SER A 135 19.48 4.37 -22.10
N PRO A 136 19.02 5.41 -21.36
CA PRO A 136 18.21 5.22 -20.17
C PRO A 136 16.94 4.40 -20.45
N GLU A 137 16.35 4.54 -21.63
CA GLU A 137 15.14 3.84 -22.06
C GLU A 137 15.29 2.31 -22.17
N SER A 138 16.52 1.79 -22.31
CA SER A 138 16.79 0.35 -22.46
C SER A 138 16.30 -0.50 -21.28
N CYS A 139 16.26 0.08 -20.06
CA CYS A 139 15.83 -0.64 -18.87
C CYS A 139 14.31 -0.77 -18.72
N ILE A 140 13.52 -0.01 -19.50
CA ILE A 140 12.05 0.03 -19.38
C ILE A 140 11.45 -1.35 -19.64
N GLU A 141 11.95 -2.06 -20.66
CA GLU A 141 11.45 -3.39 -21.00
C GLU A 141 11.77 -4.42 -19.90
N SER A 142 12.94 -4.32 -19.28
CA SER A 142 13.32 -5.16 -18.15
C SER A 142 12.39 -4.96 -16.96
N TYR A 143 12.01 -3.71 -16.66
CA TYR A 143 11.01 -3.43 -15.63
C TYR A 143 9.63 -3.99 -16.00
N TYR A 144 9.19 -3.85 -17.25
CA TYR A 144 7.92 -4.44 -17.69
C TYR A 144 7.89 -5.96 -17.53
N ASN A 145 8.99 -6.64 -17.84
CA ASN A 145 9.12 -8.08 -17.64
C ASN A 145 8.97 -8.47 -16.17
N ALA A 146 9.56 -7.70 -15.25
CA ALA A 146 9.35 -7.91 -13.81
C ALA A 146 7.89 -7.67 -13.41
N ILE A 147 7.29 -6.56 -13.86
CA ILE A 147 5.89 -6.22 -13.57
C ILE A 147 4.91 -7.30 -14.07
N ASN A 148 5.13 -7.85 -15.26
CA ASN A 148 4.30 -8.92 -15.81
C ASN A 148 4.34 -10.18 -14.93
N CYS A 149 5.51 -10.56 -14.40
CA CYS A 149 5.61 -11.67 -13.45
C CYS A 149 4.82 -11.40 -12.16
N ALA A 150 4.81 -10.16 -11.65
CA ALA A 150 3.98 -9.80 -10.51
C ALA A 150 2.48 -9.92 -10.83
N TRP A 151 2.06 -9.47 -12.02
CA TRP A 151 0.68 -9.59 -12.47
C TRP A 151 0.21 -11.04 -12.58
N GLU A 152 1.06 -11.95 -13.05
CA GLU A 152 0.74 -13.39 -13.10
C GLU A 152 0.42 -13.97 -11.71
N ILE A 153 1.04 -13.45 -10.66
CA ILE A 153 0.74 -13.84 -9.28
C ILE A 153 -0.57 -13.17 -8.82
N ILE A 154 -0.67 -11.85 -8.98
CA ILE A 154 -1.80 -11.05 -8.46
C ILE A 154 -3.12 -11.45 -9.10
N GLN A 155 -3.15 -11.72 -10.41
CA GLN A 155 -4.37 -12.13 -11.11
C GLN A 155 -4.89 -13.50 -10.67
N LYS A 156 -4.02 -14.35 -10.11
CA LYS A 156 -4.40 -15.66 -9.58
C LYS A 156 -4.88 -15.59 -8.12
N HIS A 157 -4.95 -14.40 -7.52
CA HIS A 157 -5.52 -14.22 -6.19
C HIS A 157 -7.05 -14.31 -6.21
N ASP A 158 -7.59 -15.36 -5.62
CA ASP A 158 -9.01 -15.60 -5.40
C ASP A 158 -9.47 -14.95 -4.08
N LYS A 159 -10.05 -13.74 -4.19
CA LYS A 159 -10.59 -13.00 -3.04
C LYS A 159 -11.74 -13.75 -2.34
N LEU A 160 -12.50 -14.59 -3.04
CA LEU A 160 -13.62 -15.34 -2.46
C LEU A 160 -13.11 -16.47 -1.56
N LYS A 161 -12.06 -17.17 -1.99
CA LYS A 161 -11.37 -18.17 -1.14
C LYS A 161 -10.68 -17.54 0.06
N SER A 162 -10.09 -16.36 -0.11
CA SER A 162 -9.46 -15.63 1.00
C SER A 162 -10.46 -15.34 2.13
N ASN A 163 -11.65 -14.83 1.78
CA ASN A 163 -12.69 -14.51 2.76
C ASN A 163 -13.30 -15.75 3.42
N SER A 164 -13.47 -16.86 2.69
CA SER A 164 -14.00 -18.10 3.25
C SER A 164 -13.02 -18.75 4.23
N PHE A 165 -11.71 -18.67 3.97
CA PHE A 165 -10.69 -19.20 4.86
C PHE A 165 -10.56 -18.41 6.17
N VAL A 166 -10.64 -17.07 6.12
CA VAL A 166 -10.67 -16.24 7.33
C VAL A 166 -11.88 -16.61 8.20
N ARG A 167 -13.07 -16.77 7.60
CA ARG A 167 -14.27 -17.21 8.32
C ARG A 167 -14.11 -18.60 8.92
N PHE A 168 -13.57 -19.55 8.16
CA PHE A 168 -13.29 -20.90 8.63
C PHE A 168 -12.32 -20.91 9.83
N ARG A 169 -11.26 -20.10 9.78
CA ARG A 169 -10.32 -19.97 10.91
C ARG A 169 -10.98 -19.38 12.14
N VAL A 170 -11.68 -18.26 12.00
CA VAL A 170 -12.38 -17.62 13.14
C VAL A 170 -13.36 -18.60 13.74
N TRP A 171 -14.12 -19.31 12.91
CA TRP A 171 -15.05 -20.35 13.36
C TRP A 171 -14.36 -21.48 14.11
N ASN A 172 -13.24 -22.01 13.59
CA ASN A 172 -12.48 -23.06 14.26
C ASN A 172 -11.83 -22.56 15.56
N TRP A 173 -11.33 -21.33 15.59
CA TRP A 173 -10.79 -20.73 16.80
C TRP A 173 -11.88 -20.56 17.87
N ILE A 174 -13.07 -20.07 17.51
CA ILE A 174 -14.22 -19.98 18.43
C ILE A 174 -14.58 -21.37 18.96
N LYS A 175 -14.67 -22.38 18.08
CA LYS A 175 -14.99 -23.75 18.48
C LYS A 175 -13.95 -24.31 19.47
N SER A 176 -12.67 -24.15 19.18
CA SER A 176 -11.59 -24.68 20.04
C SER A 176 -11.48 -23.96 21.39
N ASN A 177 -11.94 -22.72 21.47
CA ASN A 177 -11.88 -21.92 22.70
C ASN A 177 -13.26 -21.72 23.36
N VAL A 178 -14.29 -22.46 22.93
CA VAL A 178 -15.67 -22.24 23.39
C VAL A 178 -15.81 -22.40 24.91
N ILE A 179 -15.08 -23.36 25.49
CA ILE A 179 -15.09 -23.61 26.94
C ILE A 179 -14.46 -22.45 27.69
N GLN A 180 -13.34 -21.90 27.19
CA GLN A 180 -12.68 -20.74 27.81
C GLN A 180 -13.55 -19.49 27.71
N ILE A 181 -14.17 -19.24 26.55
CA ILE A 181 -15.09 -18.12 26.35
C ILE A 181 -16.27 -18.21 27.33
N LEU A 182 -16.87 -19.39 27.48
CA LEU A 182 -17.96 -19.62 28.43
C LEU A 182 -17.48 -19.44 29.87
N ALA A 183 -16.33 -20.01 30.25
CA ALA A 183 -15.78 -19.85 31.58
C ALA A 183 -15.51 -18.38 31.93
N SER A 184 -14.90 -17.61 31.01
CA SER A 184 -14.66 -16.17 31.18
C SER A 184 -15.96 -15.37 31.29
N PHE A 185 -16.98 -15.73 30.51
CA PHE A 185 -18.30 -15.12 30.61
C PHE A 185 -18.94 -15.37 31.98
N PHE A 186 -18.94 -16.60 32.46
CA PHE A 186 -19.49 -16.95 33.77
C PHE A 186 -18.72 -16.26 34.91
N ILE A 187 -17.38 -16.25 34.87
CA ILE A 187 -16.56 -15.53 35.85
C ILE A 187 -16.94 -14.03 35.89
N GLY A 188 -17.14 -13.41 34.73
CA GLY A 188 -17.57 -12.00 34.63
C GLY A 188 -18.96 -11.74 35.22
N VAL A 189 -19.93 -12.63 34.96
CA VAL A 189 -21.27 -12.58 35.54
C VAL A 189 -21.22 -12.73 37.07
N PHE A 190 -20.48 -13.72 37.57
CA PHE A 190 -20.32 -13.94 39.01
C PHE A 190 -19.63 -12.75 39.70
N ALA A 191 -18.57 -12.19 39.11
CA ALA A 191 -17.89 -11.02 39.64
C ALA A 191 -18.81 -9.79 39.70
N SER A 192 -19.68 -9.63 38.70
CA SER A 192 -20.66 -8.54 38.64
C SER A 192 -21.79 -8.70 39.67
N CYS A 193 -22.28 -9.93 39.91
CA CYS A 193 -23.24 -10.19 40.98
C CYS A 193 -22.65 -9.94 42.37
N ILE A 194 -21.38 -10.31 42.58
CA ILE A 194 -20.66 -10.05 43.84
C ILE A 194 -20.44 -8.55 44.04
N SER A 195 -20.09 -7.79 43.00
CA SER A 195 -19.90 -6.34 43.12
C SER A 195 -21.21 -5.60 43.41
N ILE A 196 -22.33 -6.01 42.81
CA ILE A 196 -23.67 -5.47 43.09
C ILE A 196 -24.08 -5.79 44.55
N ASN A 197 -23.88 -7.02 45.01
CA ASN A 197 -24.19 -7.38 46.40
C ASN A 197 -23.29 -6.63 47.39
N MET A 198 -22.00 -6.46 47.10
CA MET A 198 -21.10 -5.66 47.93
C MET A 198 -21.45 -4.17 47.93
N SER A 199 -21.91 -3.61 46.81
CA SER A 199 -22.37 -2.21 46.79
C SER A 199 -23.64 -2.04 47.62
N LEU A 200 -24.60 -2.98 47.53
CA LEU A 200 -25.82 -2.97 48.33
C LEU A 200 -25.53 -3.10 49.83
N ILE A 201 -24.60 -3.98 50.22
CA ILE A 201 -24.16 -4.13 51.62
C ILE A 201 -23.46 -2.86 52.11
N LYS A 202 -22.61 -2.25 51.28
CA LYS A 202 -21.93 -0.99 51.59
C LYS A 202 -22.92 0.16 51.76
N ASP A 203 -23.92 0.27 50.87
CA ASP A 203 -24.98 1.28 50.96
C ASP A 203 -25.88 1.06 52.17
N MET A 204 -26.19 -0.19 52.53
CA MET A 204 -26.87 -0.53 53.79
C MET A 204 -26.04 -0.13 55.01
N PHE A 205 -24.73 -0.43 55.00
CA PHE A 205 -23.82 -0.09 56.10
C PHE A 205 -23.73 1.43 56.30
N TRP A 206 -23.63 2.22 55.23
CA TRP A 206 -23.64 3.70 55.30
C TRP A 206 -25.01 4.28 55.70
N LYS A 207 -26.12 3.62 55.38
CA LYS A 207 -27.46 4.02 55.87
C LYS A 207 -27.68 3.69 57.35
N ILE A 208 -27.12 2.59 57.84
CA ILE A 208 -27.21 2.18 59.25
C ILE A 208 -26.22 2.95 60.13
N PHE A 209 -25.03 3.24 59.60
CA PHE A 209 -24.00 4.06 60.24
C PHE A 209 -23.67 5.28 59.38
N PRO A 210 -24.57 6.27 59.27
CA PRO A 210 -24.21 7.52 58.63
C PRO A 210 -23.07 8.15 59.45
N LEU A 211 -21.88 8.33 58.86
CA LEU A 211 -20.91 9.23 59.48
C LEU A 211 -21.58 10.61 59.54
N SER A 212 -21.86 11.06 60.76
CA SER A 212 -22.32 12.40 61.05
C SER A 212 -21.27 13.41 60.56
N THR A 213 -21.43 13.90 59.34
CA THR A 213 -20.77 15.12 58.87
C THR A 213 -21.78 16.26 58.84
N ALA A 214 -21.97 16.88 60.02
CA ALA A 214 -22.48 18.24 60.25
C ALA A 214 -22.25 18.53 61.75
N ASN A 215 -21.72 19.66 62.21
CA ASN A 215 -21.29 20.88 61.56
C ASN A 215 -20.38 21.61 62.57
N GLU A 216 -19.35 22.29 62.07
CA GLU A 216 -18.74 23.38 62.81
C GLU A 216 -19.75 24.51 63.04
N SER A 217 -19.60 25.16 64.20
CA SER A 217 -19.85 26.59 64.46
C SER A 217 -21.20 27.08 65.02
N ILE A 218 -21.05 28.02 65.97
CA ILE A 218 -21.98 29.08 66.46
C ILE A 218 -22.78 28.71 67.74
N VAL A 219 -22.80 29.42 68.89
CA VAL A 219 -22.08 30.55 69.55
C VAL A 219 -22.85 30.83 70.87
N LYS A 220 -22.15 31.20 71.97
CA LYS A 220 -22.58 31.98 73.17
C LYS A 220 -23.93 31.67 73.89
N SER A 221 -23.89 31.48 75.22
CA SER A 221 -24.30 32.51 76.23
C SER A 221 -24.48 31.96 77.66
N HIS A 222 -24.05 32.76 78.66
CA HIS A 222 -24.44 32.83 80.09
C HIS A 222 -24.38 31.54 80.95
N LYS A 223 -23.57 31.46 82.01
CA LYS A 223 -23.59 32.25 83.25
C LYS A 223 -22.31 32.02 84.05
#